data_AF-A0A9W7GGR3-F1
#
_entry.id   AF-A0A9W7GGR3-F1
#
_cell.length_a   1.000
_cell.length_b   1.000
_cell.length_c   1.000
_cell.angle_alpha   90.00
_cell.angle_beta   90.00
_cell.angle_gamma   90.00
#
_symmetry.space_group_name_H-M   'P 1'
#
loop_
_entity.id
_entity.type
_entity.pdbx_description
1 polymer ?
#
loop_
_entity_poly.entity_id
_entity_poly.type
_entity_poly.pdbx_seq_one_letter_code
_entity_poly.pdbx_strand_id
1 'polypeptide(L)'
;MCVNWSTSQDWDNIKACAKEHGPEVLLGAFEGYNNVQKWEVVSVLTIASAYKNVEMVKLILDVGFDNKEAMYVAAVISMDRNEDSTILRLLLEHGLDPNIDLRVEGLHGGIVSNLLMSGTVRGIHTNHAKTLLDHGANVNKTVVTPDGDVLSPLICAFRHGEYALCRLFLTRGAIPTTNDVTNVFNSCLAACKGANPRLSRDVAIKMFAAFFHLGKPDADVVRDKFNYSKGLYRDPTITNIKTNYLQGRPFCCEVCEALTAKQSSKLLMCPCRTIAYCSRECQLYHWEVHKVQCLGPLNENGESEALVRGEAKKKANPSTRKKTGRVLPNGQVVGVGKEDAEEEAAEGAVKTGKSGKKGKKGKGKKKK
;
A
#
# COMPACT_ATOMS: atom_id res chain seq x y z
N MET A 1 -30.23 22.85 -15.22
CA MET A 1 -29.65 24.13 -15.70
C MET A 1 -28.17 24.24 -15.34
N CYS A 2 -27.78 24.12 -14.07
CA CYS A 2 -26.37 24.22 -13.64
C CYS A 2 -25.41 23.30 -14.40
N VAL A 3 -25.81 22.05 -14.69
CA VAL A 3 -25.02 21.13 -15.51
C VAL A 3 -24.76 21.68 -16.92
N ASN A 4 -25.78 22.23 -17.59
CA ASN A 4 -25.62 22.80 -18.93
C ASN A 4 -24.75 24.07 -18.92
N TRP A 5 -24.87 24.92 -17.92
CA TRP A 5 -23.97 26.06 -17.78
C TRP A 5 -22.52 25.64 -17.49
N SER A 6 -22.34 24.51 -16.79
CA SER A 6 -20.99 24.03 -16.49
C SER A 6 -20.27 23.51 -17.73
N THR A 7 -20.98 22.97 -18.72
CA THR A 7 -20.37 22.55 -20.00
C THR A 7 -19.92 23.75 -20.83
N SER A 8 -20.57 24.91 -20.70
CA SER A 8 -20.12 26.18 -21.27
C SER A 8 -19.19 26.98 -20.36
N GLN A 9 -18.78 26.42 -19.20
CA GLN A 9 -17.94 27.08 -18.19
C GLN A 9 -18.51 28.40 -17.65
N ASP A 10 -19.84 28.54 -17.65
CA ASP A 10 -20.55 29.72 -17.17
C ASP A 10 -20.75 29.63 -15.64
N TRP A 11 -19.63 29.72 -14.93
CA TRP A 11 -19.58 29.52 -13.48
C TRP A 11 -20.28 30.63 -12.71
N ASP A 12 -20.32 31.85 -13.25
CA ASP A 12 -20.98 32.99 -12.61
C ASP A 12 -22.50 32.82 -12.58
N ASN A 13 -23.11 32.34 -13.67
CA ASN A 13 -24.54 32.02 -13.67
C ASN A 13 -24.88 30.87 -12.73
N ILE A 14 -23.98 29.87 -12.59
CA ILE A 14 -24.17 28.80 -11.61
C ILE A 14 -24.12 29.36 -10.18
N LYS A 15 -23.14 30.22 -9.86
CA LYS A 15 -23.03 30.87 -8.55
C LYS A 15 -24.24 31.77 -8.26
N ALA A 16 -24.73 32.52 -9.25
CA ALA A 16 -25.93 33.34 -9.14
C ALA A 16 -27.18 32.49 -8.88
N CYS A 17 -27.35 31.39 -9.62
CA CYS A 17 -28.45 30.45 -9.45
C CYS A 17 -28.46 29.79 -8.06
N ALA A 18 -27.29 29.37 -7.57
CA ALA A 18 -27.15 28.84 -6.20
C ALA A 18 -27.48 29.89 -5.13
N LYS A 19 -27.19 31.18 -5.38
CA LYS A 19 -27.56 32.28 -4.48
C LYS A 19 -29.06 32.56 -4.50
N GLU A 20 -29.72 32.44 -5.65
CA GLU A 20 -31.14 32.73 -5.82
C GLU A 20 -32.04 31.59 -5.33
N HIS A 21 -31.68 30.34 -5.62
CA HIS A 21 -32.53 29.17 -5.40
C HIS A 21 -32.03 28.23 -4.29
N GLY A 22 -30.92 28.57 -3.63
CA GLY A 22 -30.28 27.74 -2.62
C GLY A 22 -29.13 26.90 -3.19
N PRO A 23 -28.09 26.61 -2.39
CA PRO A 23 -26.91 25.88 -2.85
C PRO A 23 -27.19 24.42 -3.24
N GLU A 24 -28.33 23.87 -2.81
CA GLU A 24 -28.78 22.51 -3.09
C GLU A 24 -28.94 22.24 -4.60
N VAL A 25 -29.10 23.29 -5.43
CA VAL A 25 -29.11 23.17 -6.90
C VAL A 25 -27.81 22.58 -7.48
N LEU A 26 -26.74 22.57 -6.69
CA LEU A 26 -25.43 22.02 -7.08
C LEU A 26 -25.29 20.52 -6.78
N LEU A 27 -26.22 19.93 -6.02
CA LEU A 27 -26.18 18.53 -5.58
C LEU A 27 -26.70 17.54 -6.64
N GLY A 28 -27.18 18.04 -7.78
CA GLY A 28 -27.70 17.22 -8.87
C GLY A 28 -26.61 16.36 -9.53
N ALA A 29 -26.85 15.05 -9.57
CA ALA A 29 -26.09 14.07 -10.33
C ALA A 29 -27.06 13.23 -11.17
N PHE A 30 -26.73 13.02 -12.44
CA PHE A 30 -27.59 12.33 -13.40
C PHE A 30 -26.79 11.28 -14.18
N GLU A 31 -27.42 10.16 -14.50
CA GLU A 31 -26.85 9.20 -15.44
C GLU A 31 -27.01 9.72 -16.87
N GLY A 32 -25.89 10.00 -17.54
CA GLY A 32 -25.85 10.46 -18.93
C GLY A 32 -25.27 9.40 -19.86
N TYR A 33 -25.83 9.30 -21.06
CA TYR A 33 -25.31 8.45 -22.12
C TYR A 33 -24.20 9.21 -22.88
N ASN A 34 -22.94 8.79 -22.77
CA ASN A 34 -21.85 9.44 -23.51
C ASN A 34 -21.72 8.91 -24.95
N ASN A 35 -20.93 9.61 -25.77
CA ASN A 35 -20.71 9.30 -27.20
C ASN A 35 -20.02 7.94 -27.46
N VAL A 36 -19.62 7.22 -26.41
CA VAL A 36 -18.96 5.91 -26.48
C VAL A 36 -19.88 4.81 -25.92
N GLN A 37 -21.20 5.06 -25.87
CA GLN A 37 -22.22 4.13 -25.37
C GLN A 37 -21.96 3.66 -23.93
N LYS A 38 -21.49 4.57 -23.08
CA LYS A 38 -21.24 4.31 -21.68
C LYS A 38 -22.05 5.26 -20.81
N TRP A 39 -22.69 4.70 -19.80
CA TRP A 39 -23.35 5.47 -18.73
C TRP A 39 -22.26 6.13 -17.89
N GLU A 40 -22.26 7.45 -17.79
CA GLU A 40 -21.39 8.20 -16.88
C GLU A 40 -22.22 9.14 -16.02
N VAL A 41 -21.86 9.25 -14.74
CA VAL A 41 -22.48 10.22 -13.84
C VAL A 41 -22.02 11.63 -14.20
N VAL A 42 -22.98 12.44 -14.64
CA VAL A 42 -22.79 13.85 -14.98
C VAL A 42 -23.30 14.70 -13.82
N SER A 43 -22.43 15.56 -13.29
CA SER A 43 -22.74 16.52 -12.24
C SER A 43 -21.92 17.79 -12.45
N VAL A 44 -22.28 18.87 -11.76
CA VAL A 44 -21.45 20.09 -11.75
C VAL A 44 -20.06 19.77 -11.19
N LEU A 45 -19.96 18.83 -10.23
CA LEU A 45 -18.68 18.39 -9.65
C LEU A 45 -17.77 17.72 -10.69
N THR A 46 -18.29 16.78 -11.48
CA THR A 46 -17.48 16.06 -12.48
C THR A 46 -17.01 16.99 -13.59
N ILE A 47 -17.86 17.94 -14.01
CA ILE A 47 -17.52 18.94 -15.04
C ILE A 47 -16.53 19.99 -14.48
N ALA A 48 -16.74 20.52 -13.28
CA ALA A 48 -15.79 21.43 -12.64
C ALA A 48 -14.41 20.77 -12.45
N SER A 49 -14.38 19.48 -12.12
CA SER A 49 -13.13 18.71 -12.01
C SER A 49 -12.43 18.54 -13.35
N ALA A 50 -13.17 18.31 -14.44
CA ALA A 50 -12.62 18.26 -15.80
C ALA A 50 -11.95 19.57 -16.23
N TYR A 51 -12.55 20.70 -15.87
CA TYR A 51 -12.00 22.04 -16.13
C TYR A 51 -11.01 22.52 -15.06
N LYS A 52 -10.66 21.68 -14.08
CA LYS A 52 -9.75 22.00 -12.97
C LYS A 52 -10.19 23.25 -12.17
N ASN A 53 -11.49 23.51 -12.09
CA ASN A 53 -12.04 24.65 -11.34
C ASN A 53 -12.10 24.31 -9.84
N VAL A 54 -10.98 24.52 -9.15
CA VAL A 54 -10.82 24.22 -7.71
C VAL A 54 -11.83 24.98 -6.84
N GLU A 55 -12.11 26.25 -7.16
CA GLU A 55 -13.06 27.06 -6.39
C GLU A 55 -14.48 26.47 -6.46
N MET A 56 -14.92 26.09 -7.66
CA MET A 56 -16.24 25.49 -7.85
C MET A 56 -16.32 24.10 -7.22
N VAL A 57 -15.28 23.27 -7.37
CA VAL A 57 -15.20 21.96 -6.68
C VAL A 57 -15.35 22.14 -5.18
N LYS A 58 -14.59 23.07 -4.58
CA LYS A 58 -14.66 23.35 -3.15
C LYS A 58 -16.05 23.80 -2.73
N LEU A 59 -16.65 24.74 -3.46
CA LEU A 59 -17.98 25.24 -3.16
C LEU A 59 -19.04 24.12 -3.18
N ILE A 60 -18.98 23.22 -4.16
CA ILE A 60 -19.93 22.09 -4.25
C ILE A 60 -19.76 21.13 -3.07
N LEU A 61 -18.52 20.84 -2.68
CA LEU A 61 -18.23 19.95 -1.55
C LEU A 61 -18.59 20.59 -0.20
N ASP A 62 -18.35 21.89 -0.01
CA ASP A 62 -18.71 22.65 1.19
C ASP A 62 -20.23 22.66 1.43
N VAL A 63 -21.04 22.50 0.36
CA VAL A 63 -22.51 22.40 0.43
C VAL A 63 -22.98 20.99 0.84
N GLY A 64 -22.08 20.00 0.91
CA GLY A 64 -22.39 18.64 1.34
C GLY A 64 -22.71 17.68 0.20
N PHE A 65 -22.14 17.90 -1.00
CA PHE A 65 -22.23 16.92 -2.09
C PHE A 65 -21.61 15.58 -1.70
N ASP A 66 -22.40 14.50 -1.73
CA ASP A 66 -22.02 13.18 -1.21
C ASP A 66 -22.25 12.02 -2.21
N ASN A 67 -22.52 12.33 -3.48
CA ASN A 67 -22.68 11.28 -4.49
C ASN A 67 -21.33 10.59 -4.77
N LYS A 68 -21.18 9.37 -4.23
CA LYS A 68 -19.94 8.58 -4.27
C LYS A 68 -19.40 8.35 -5.68
N GLU A 69 -20.27 8.05 -6.64
CA GLU A 69 -19.86 7.78 -8.02
C GLU A 69 -19.35 9.05 -8.71
N ALA A 70 -20.08 10.16 -8.57
CA ALA A 70 -19.63 11.45 -9.08
C ALA A 70 -18.29 11.88 -8.46
N MET A 71 -18.12 11.70 -7.15
CA MET A 71 -16.85 11.99 -6.46
C MET A 71 -15.71 11.11 -6.97
N TYR A 72 -15.95 9.81 -7.18
CA TYR A 72 -14.97 8.91 -7.78
C TYR A 72 -14.59 9.33 -9.21
N VAL A 73 -15.58 9.61 -10.05
CA VAL A 73 -15.37 10.06 -11.44
C VAL A 73 -14.60 11.38 -11.46
N ALA A 74 -14.98 12.33 -10.61
CA ALA A 74 -14.27 13.59 -10.42
C ALA A 74 -12.80 13.38 -10.02
N ALA A 75 -12.53 12.45 -9.10
CA ALA A 75 -11.17 12.11 -8.70
C ALA A 75 -10.38 11.54 -9.89
N VAL A 76 -10.92 10.56 -10.62
CA VAL A 76 -10.26 9.96 -11.79
C VAL A 76 -9.97 11.01 -12.86
N ILE A 77 -10.93 11.88 -13.18
CA ILE A 77 -10.77 12.96 -14.16
C ILE A 77 -9.69 13.94 -13.70
N SER A 78 -9.69 14.35 -12.43
CA SER A 78 -8.73 15.32 -11.90
C SER A 78 -7.28 14.83 -11.92
N MET A 79 -7.08 13.50 -11.92
CA MET A 79 -5.76 12.90 -11.99
C MET A 79 -5.25 12.75 -13.42
N ASP A 80 -6.12 12.70 -14.44
CA ASP A 80 -5.74 12.43 -15.83
C ASP A 80 -4.75 13.49 -16.37
N ARG A 81 -3.54 13.06 -16.73
CA ARG A 81 -2.45 13.90 -17.27
C ARG A 81 -2.20 15.18 -16.47
N ASN A 82 -2.24 15.07 -15.15
CA ASN A 82 -2.13 16.21 -14.24
C ASN A 82 -1.19 15.88 -13.08
N GLU A 83 -0.32 16.80 -12.65
CA GLU A 83 0.51 16.59 -11.46
C GLU A 83 -0.16 17.10 -10.18
N ASP A 84 -1.11 18.01 -10.32
CA ASP A 84 -1.79 18.63 -9.19
C ASP A 84 -2.79 17.67 -8.55
N SER A 85 -2.60 17.43 -7.25
CA SER A 85 -3.48 16.60 -6.43
C SER A 85 -4.49 17.42 -5.61
N THR A 86 -4.67 18.72 -5.89
CA THR A 86 -5.54 19.62 -5.10
C THR A 86 -6.99 19.19 -5.11
N ILE A 87 -7.58 18.92 -6.29
CA ILE A 87 -8.96 18.43 -6.38
C ILE A 87 -9.09 17.06 -5.73
N LEU A 88 -8.13 16.16 -5.95
CA LEU A 88 -8.09 14.85 -5.31
C LEU A 88 -8.08 14.96 -3.77
N ARG A 89 -7.25 15.86 -3.20
CA ARG A 89 -7.22 16.12 -1.75
C ARG A 89 -8.56 16.63 -1.26
N LEU A 90 -9.16 17.63 -1.94
CA LEU A 90 -10.47 18.15 -1.56
C LEU A 90 -11.54 17.04 -1.51
N LEU A 91 -11.57 16.17 -2.52
CA LEU A 91 -12.52 15.05 -2.56
C LEU A 91 -12.31 14.07 -1.40
N LEU A 92 -11.05 13.71 -1.10
CA LEU A 92 -10.71 12.82 0.01
C LEU A 92 -11.04 13.44 1.38
N GLU A 93 -10.75 14.73 1.56
CA GLU A 93 -11.07 15.50 2.77
C GLU A 93 -12.59 15.61 3.00
N HIS A 94 -13.40 15.54 1.93
CA HIS A 94 -14.86 15.55 1.97
C HIS A 94 -15.49 14.15 1.90
N GLY A 95 -14.73 13.10 2.25
CA GLY A 95 -15.30 11.77 2.50
C GLY A 95 -15.32 10.81 1.32
N LEU A 96 -14.64 11.13 0.20
CA LEU A 96 -14.37 10.12 -0.83
C LEU A 96 -13.53 8.99 -0.23
N ASP A 97 -14.08 7.77 -0.19
CA ASP A 97 -13.32 6.59 0.22
C ASP A 97 -12.26 6.24 -0.84
N PRO A 98 -10.95 6.31 -0.53
CA PRO A 98 -9.90 5.95 -1.47
C PRO A 98 -9.91 4.46 -1.88
N ASN A 99 -10.64 3.62 -1.15
CA ASN A 99 -10.76 2.18 -1.38
C ASN A 99 -12.04 1.77 -2.12
N ILE A 100 -12.83 2.74 -2.58
CA ILE A 100 -14.08 2.48 -3.31
C ILE A 100 -13.85 1.53 -4.50
N ASP A 101 -14.69 0.50 -4.59
CA ASP A 101 -14.72 -0.47 -5.70
C ASP A 101 -16.10 -0.42 -6.35
N LEU A 102 -16.23 0.36 -7.43
CA LEU A 102 -17.50 0.58 -8.10
C LEU A 102 -18.17 -0.72 -8.62
N ARG A 103 -17.44 -1.83 -8.72
CA ARG A 103 -18.03 -3.14 -9.06
C ARG A 103 -18.81 -3.73 -7.89
N VAL A 104 -18.28 -3.61 -6.68
CA VAL A 104 -18.93 -4.08 -5.45
C VAL A 104 -20.19 -3.26 -5.18
N GLU A 105 -20.16 -1.98 -5.53
CA GLU A 105 -21.29 -1.07 -5.41
C GLU A 105 -22.36 -1.28 -6.51
N GLY A 106 -22.10 -2.13 -7.51
CA GLY A 106 -23.03 -2.37 -8.64
C GLY A 106 -23.13 -1.21 -9.64
N LEU A 107 -22.22 -0.25 -9.56
CA LEU A 107 -22.33 1.04 -10.26
C LEU A 107 -21.67 1.04 -11.64
N HIS A 108 -20.76 0.10 -11.96
CA HIS A 108 -20.08 0.11 -13.26
C HIS A 108 -19.50 -1.26 -13.66
N GLY A 109 -19.86 -1.77 -14.85
CA GLY A 109 -19.34 -3.02 -15.42
C GLY A 109 -18.04 -2.88 -16.24
N GLY A 110 -17.53 -1.66 -16.46
CA GLY A 110 -16.47 -1.40 -17.46
C GLY A 110 -15.16 -0.79 -16.97
N ILE A 111 -15.10 -0.25 -15.74
CA ILE A 111 -13.85 0.32 -15.19
C ILE A 111 -13.39 -0.58 -14.04
N VAL A 112 -12.49 -1.50 -14.37
CA VAL A 112 -11.79 -2.31 -13.38
C VAL A 112 -10.62 -1.52 -12.82
N SER A 113 -10.89 -0.63 -11.86
CA SER A 113 -9.80 -0.02 -11.09
C SER A 113 -10.33 0.58 -9.78
N ASN A 114 -9.63 0.30 -8.68
CA ASN A 114 -9.68 1.19 -7.51
C ASN A 114 -8.93 2.50 -7.85
N LEU A 115 -9.12 3.57 -7.07
CA LEU A 115 -8.50 4.88 -7.35
C LEU A 115 -6.97 4.80 -7.47
N LEU A 116 -6.34 3.97 -6.63
CA LEU A 116 -4.89 3.77 -6.65
C LEU A 116 -4.42 3.17 -7.97
N MET A 117 -5.18 2.23 -8.55
CA MET A 117 -4.91 1.61 -9.86
C MET A 117 -5.20 2.55 -11.02
N SER A 118 -6.28 3.33 -10.96
CA SER A 118 -6.60 4.36 -11.96
C SER A 118 -5.44 5.35 -12.13
N GLY A 119 -4.80 5.71 -11.02
CA GLY A 119 -3.59 6.52 -10.97
C GLY A 119 -2.30 5.85 -11.47
N THR A 120 -2.32 4.57 -11.89
CA THR A 120 -1.14 3.89 -12.45
C THR A 120 -1.23 3.62 -13.95
N VAL A 121 -2.44 3.45 -14.49
CA VAL A 121 -2.66 3.01 -15.89
C VAL A 121 -2.52 4.17 -16.90
N ARG A 122 -2.71 5.42 -16.46
CA ARG A 122 -2.82 6.59 -17.36
C ARG A 122 -1.59 7.50 -17.40
N GLY A 123 -0.42 7.01 -16.99
CA GLY A 123 0.80 7.82 -16.92
C GLY A 123 0.75 8.85 -15.79
N ILE A 124 0.03 8.53 -14.72
CA ILE A 124 -0.21 9.41 -13.57
C ILE A 124 0.92 9.31 -12.54
N HIS A 125 1.15 10.44 -11.89
CA HIS A 125 2.35 10.79 -11.16
C HIS A 125 2.37 10.19 -9.75
N THR A 126 3.59 9.98 -9.25
CA THR A 126 3.87 9.50 -7.89
C THR A 126 3.15 10.32 -6.80
N ASN A 127 2.81 11.58 -7.07
CA ASN A 127 2.10 12.48 -6.16
C ASN A 127 0.64 12.09 -5.87
N HIS A 128 -0.12 11.64 -6.87
CA HIS A 128 -1.50 11.19 -6.64
C HIS A 128 -1.53 9.88 -5.87
N ALA A 129 -0.66 8.93 -6.23
CA ALA A 129 -0.48 7.69 -5.48
C ALA A 129 -0.09 7.99 -4.02
N LYS A 130 0.84 8.91 -3.79
CA LYS A 130 1.21 9.35 -2.44
C LYS A 130 0.01 9.95 -1.71
N THR A 131 -0.75 10.85 -2.35
CA THR A 131 -1.93 11.49 -1.78
C THR A 131 -2.99 10.46 -1.36
N LEU A 132 -3.30 9.50 -2.23
CA LEU A 132 -4.23 8.41 -1.94
C LEU A 132 -3.78 7.57 -0.75
N LEU A 133 -2.50 7.17 -0.74
CA LEU A 133 -1.93 6.37 0.35
C LEU A 133 -1.88 7.15 1.68
N ASP A 134 -1.60 8.45 1.63
CA ASP A 134 -1.62 9.33 2.81
C ASP A 134 -3.06 9.48 3.40
N HIS A 135 -4.10 9.24 2.59
CA HIS A 135 -5.51 9.22 3.01
C HIS A 135 -6.07 7.80 3.23
N GLY A 136 -5.22 6.77 3.31
CA GLY A 136 -5.65 5.42 3.69
C GLY A 136 -6.05 4.49 2.54
N ALA A 137 -5.64 4.79 1.30
CA ALA A 137 -5.73 3.81 0.21
C ALA A 137 -4.95 2.54 0.56
N ASN A 138 -5.58 1.38 0.36
CA ASN A 138 -4.97 0.08 0.59
C ASN A 138 -4.09 -0.31 -0.60
N VAL A 139 -2.77 -0.25 -0.39
CA VAL A 139 -1.75 -0.60 -1.40
C VAL A 139 -1.84 -2.04 -1.91
N ASN A 140 -2.49 -2.94 -1.15
CA ASN A 140 -2.67 -4.35 -1.50
C ASN A 140 -4.07 -4.65 -2.08
N LYS A 141 -4.92 -3.63 -2.31
CA LYS A 141 -6.24 -3.83 -2.93
C LYS A 141 -6.05 -4.23 -4.39
N THR A 142 -6.37 -5.48 -4.70
CA THR A 142 -6.33 -6.01 -6.06
C THR A 142 -7.62 -5.76 -6.81
N VAL A 143 -7.53 -5.81 -8.13
CA VAL A 143 -8.68 -5.79 -9.04
C VAL A 143 -8.60 -6.99 -9.97
N VAL A 144 -9.75 -7.40 -10.51
CA VAL A 144 -9.85 -8.55 -11.43
C VAL A 144 -10.33 -8.05 -12.77
N THR A 145 -9.51 -8.17 -13.82
CA THR A 145 -9.88 -7.76 -15.18
C THR A 145 -11.05 -8.60 -15.70
N PRO A 146 -11.74 -8.14 -16.77
CA PRO A 146 -12.78 -8.96 -17.41
C PRO A 146 -12.24 -10.32 -17.90
N ASP A 147 -10.95 -10.39 -18.22
CA ASP A 147 -10.25 -11.60 -18.65
C ASP A 147 -9.86 -12.54 -17.47
N GLY A 148 -10.17 -12.14 -16.23
CA GLY A 148 -9.89 -12.91 -15.02
C GLY A 148 -8.50 -12.68 -14.41
N ASP A 149 -7.70 -11.75 -14.96
CA ASP A 149 -6.38 -11.43 -14.38
C ASP A 149 -6.52 -10.65 -13.08
N VAL A 150 -5.82 -11.11 -12.04
CA VAL A 150 -5.68 -10.35 -10.79
C VAL A 150 -4.53 -9.36 -10.92
N LEU A 151 -4.83 -8.07 -10.80
CA LEU A 151 -3.86 -6.98 -10.85
C LEU A 151 -3.73 -6.30 -9.49
N SER A 152 -2.49 -6.09 -9.05
CA SER A 152 -2.15 -5.28 -7.87
C SER A 152 -1.52 -3.94 -8.30
N PRO A 153 -1.58 -2.89 -7.45
CA PRO A 153 -0.88 -1.62 -7.70
C PRO A 153 0.60 -1.83 -8.00
N LEU A 154 1.25 -2.74 -7.27
CA LEU A 154 2.64 -3.11 -7.48
C LEU A 154 2.88 -3.65 -8.90
N ILE A 155 2.06 -4.58 -9.39
CA ILE A 155 2.25 -5.15 -10.72
C ILE A 155 1.94 -4.19 -11.85
N CYS A 156 0.97 -3.29 -11.68
CA CYS A 156 0.77 -2.22 -12.65
C CYS A 156 1.99 -1.31 -12.75
N ALA A 157 2.57 -0.87 -11.63
CA ALA A 157 3.81 -0.11 -11.65
C ALA A 157 4.96 -0.88 -12.34
N PHE A 158 5.07 -2.20 -12.11
CA PHE A 158 6.04 -3.05 -12.80
C PHE A 158 5.84 -3.11 -14.32
N ARG A 159 4.61 -3.34 -14.79
CA ARG A 159 4.28 -3.45 -16.22
C ARG A 159 4.53 -2.15 -17.01
N HIS A 160 4.55 -1.02 -16.32
CA HIS A 160 4.78 0.30 -16.90
C HIS A 160 6.22 0.80 -16.70
N GLY A 161 7.09 0.06 -15.99
CA GLY A 161 8.47 0.49 -15.75
C GLY A 161 8.59 1.65 -14.74
N GLU A 162 7.54 1.90 -13.96
CA GLU A 162 7.45 3.05 -13.05
C GLU A 162 8.18 2.76 -11.72
N TYR A 163 9.50 2.91 -11.73
CA TYR A 163 10.36 2.66 -10.57
C TYR A 163 9.91 3.44 -9.32
N ALA A 164 9.56 4.73 -9.48
CA ALA A 164 9.17 5.58 -8.36
C ALA A 164 7.89 5.07 -7.69
N LEU A 165 6.90 4.64 -8.46
CA LEU A 165 5.67 4.02 -7.95
C LEU A 165 5.94 2.67 -7.30
N CYS A 166 6.76 1.80 -7.92
CA CYS A 166 7.13 0.53 -7.32
C CYS A 166 7.78 0.72 -5.96
N ARG A 167 8.74 1.63 -5.87
CA ARG A 167 9.43 1.94 -4.61
C ARG A 167 8.48 2.52 -3.58
N LEU A 168 7.59 3.44 -3.99
CA LEU A 168 6.56 4.01 -3.12
C LEU A 168 5.67 2.91 -2.54
N PHE A 169 5.10 2.04 -3.38
CA PHE A 169 4.20 0.97 -2.95
C PHE A 169 4.89 -0.02 -2.00
N LEU A 170 6.10 -0.46 -2.33
CA LEU A 170 6.88 -1.36 -1.46
C LEU A 170 7.19 -0.71 -0.10
N THR A 171 7.56 0.57 -0.10
CA THR A 171 7.82 1.32 1.15
C THR A 171 6.53 1.51 1.97
N ARG A 172 5.37 1.52 1.32
CA ARG A 172 4.05 1.64 1.97
C ARG A 172 3.42 0.28 2.30
N GLY A 173 4.19 -0.81 2.25
CA GLY A 173 3.75 -2.14 2.70
C GLY A 173 3.04 -2.97 1.64
N ALA A 174 3.31 -2.73 0.34
CA ALA A 174 2.90 -3.66 -0.70
C ALA A 174 3.56 -5.03 -0.47
N ILE A 175 2.75 -6.09 -0.44
CA ILE A 175 3.20 -7.46 -0.16
C ILE A 175 3.30 -8.21 -1.50
N PRO A 176 4.51 -8.59 -1.93
CA PRO A 176 4.68 -9.45 -3.09
C PRO A 176 3.94 -10.78 -2.97
N THR A 177 3.07 -11.06 -3.94
CA THR A 177 2.41 -12.36 -4.07
C THR A 177 3.23 -13.33 -4.94
N THR A 178 2.83 -14.62 -4.94
CA THR A 178 3.41 -15.64 -5.83
C THR A 178 3.31 -15.28 -7.31
N ASN A 179 2.20 -14.65 -7.74
CA ASN A 179 2.05 -14.20 -9.11
C ASN A 179 2.99 -13.03 -9.41
N ASP A 180 3.18 -12.14 -8.43
CA ASP A 180 4.06 -10.97 -8.58
C ASP A 180 5.50 -11.38 -8.81
N VAL A 181 6.00 -12.35 -8.02
CA VAL A 181 7.34 -12.92 -8.19
C VAL A 181 7.54 -13.44 -9.61
N THR A 182 6.56 -14.19 -10.13
CA THR A 182 6.60 -14.74 -11.50
C THR A 182 6.63 -13.63 -12.55
N ASN A 183 5.75 -12.64 -12.43
CA ASN A 183 5.67 -11.50 -13.34
C ASN A 183 6.96 -10.67 -13.35
N VAL A 184 7.52 -10.40 -12.16
CA VAL A 184 8.77 -9.64 -12.00
C VAL A 184 9.95 -10.37 -12.65
N PHE A 185 10.10 -11.68 -12.42
CA PHE A 185 11.14 -12.47 -13.08
C PHE A 185 11.00 -12.43 -14.61
N ASN A 186 9.82 -12.72 -15.14
CA ASN A 186 9.59 -12.76 -16.58
C ASN A 186 9.85 -11.40 -17.23
N SER A 187 9.30 -10.33 -16.65
CA SER A 187 9.43 -8.97 -17.19
C SER A 187 10.88 -8.48 -17.16
N CYS A 188 11.58 -8.71 -16.05
CA CYS A 188 12.96 -8.24 -15.88
C CYS A 188 13.95 -9.05 -16.72
N LEU A 189 13.78 -10.38 -16.82
CA LEU A 189 14.64 -11.21 -17.68
C LEU A 189 14.40 -10.90 -19.16
N ALA A 190 13.15 -10.68 -19.57
CA ALA A 190 12.83 -10.23 -20.93
C ALA A 190 13.48 -8.87 -21.24
N ALA A 191 13.41 -7.92 -20.31
CA ALA A 191 14.06 -6.61 -20.44
C ALA A 191 15.59 -6.73 -20.54
N CYS A 192 16.20 -7.57 -19.71
CA CYS A 192 17.64 -7.83 -19.75
C CYS A 192 18.10 -8.49 -21.07
N LYS A 193 17.22 -9.26 -21.73
CA LYS A 193 17.42 -9.83 -23.08
C LYS A 193 17.16 -8.82 -24.21
N GLY A 194 16.59 -7.65 -23.92
CA GLY A 194 16.15 -6.68 -24.92
C GLY A 194 14.83 -7.05 -25.62
N ALA A 195 14.06 -7.97 -25.04
CA ALA A 195 12.78 -8.45 -25.58
C ALA A 195 11.56 -7.79 -24.93
N ASN A 196 11.76 -6.84 -24.01
CA ASN A 196 10.67 -6.10 -23.37
C ASN A 196 10.53 -4.71 -24.01
N PRO A 197 9.37 -4.37 -24.61
CA PRO A 197 9.18 -3.09 -25.28
C PRO A 197 9.02 -1.90 -24.33
N ARG A 198 8.80 -2.14 -23.03
CA ARG A 198 8.48 -1.10 -22.03
C ARG A 198 9.59 -0.88 -21.00
N LEU A 199 10.32 -1.93 -20.62
CA LEU A 199 11.37 -1.87 -19.61
C LEU A 199 12.75 -1.95 -20.25
N SER A 200 13.58 -0.93 -20.01
CA SER A 200 15.01 -1.03 -20.27
C SER A 200 15.67 -1.99 -19.28
N ARG A 201 16.85 -2.52 -19.65
CA ARG A 201 17.66 -3.37 -18.78
C ARG A 201 17.95 -2.71 -17.42
N ASP A 202 18.34 -1.44 -17.40
CA ASP A 202 18.72 -0.74 -16.17
C ASP A 202 17.52 -0.50 -15.25
N VAL A 203 16.39 -0.08 -15.83
CA VAL A 203 15.15 0.10 -15.07
C VAL A 203 14.68 -1.25 -14.50
N ALA A 204 14.73 -2.32 -15.30
CA ALA A 204 14.39 -3.66 -14.86
C ALA A 204 15.27 -4.14 -13.68
N ILE A 205 16.59 -4.00 -13.77
CA ILE A 205 17.51 -4.37 -12.69
C ILE A 205 17.22 -3.56 -11.42
N LYS A 206 16.96 -2.25 -11.56
CA LYS A 206 16.66 -1.37 -10.43
C LYS A 206 15.34 -1.73 -9.74
N MET A 207 14.29 -1.99 -10.51
CA MET A 207 12.99 -2.42 -9.98
C MET A 207 13.09 -3.81 -9.35
N PHE A 208 13.85 -4.72 -9.96
CA PHE A 208 14.12 -6.05 -9.40
C PHE A 208 14.82 -5.95 -8.05
N ALA A 209 15.87 -5.13 -7.93
CA ALA A 209 16.56 -4.90 -6.65
C ALA A 209 15.60 -4.35 -5.58
N ALA A 210 14.79 -3.35 -5.91
CA ALA A 210 13.81 -2.78 -4.98
C ALA A 210 12.76 -3.80 -4.52
N PHE A 211 12.25 -4.64 -5.43
CA PHE A 211 11.27 -5.68 -5.10
C PHE A 211 11.79 -6.65 -4.04
N PHE A 212 13.03 -7.12 -4.19
CA PHE A 212 13.65 -8.03 -3.24
C PHE A 212 14.05 -7.35 -1.94
N HIS A 213 14.55 -6.11 -2.01
CA HIS A 213 15.03 -5.37 -0.85
C HIS A 213 13.89 -4.89 0.05
N LEU A 214 12.90 -4.23 -0.55
CA LEU A 214 11.80 -3.59 0.16
C LEU A 214 10.59 -4.53 0.31
N GLY A 215 10.28 -5.31 -0.73
CA GLY A 215 9.13 -6.20 -0.75
C GLY A 215 9.32 -7.51 0.00
N LYS A 216 10.58 -7.98 0.11
CA LYS A 216 10.95 -9.20 0.83
C LYS A 216 10.01 -10.39 0.53
N PRO A 217 9.83 -10.76 -0.75
CA PRO A 217 8.95 -11.86 -1.14
C PRO A 217 9.33 -13.18 -0.45
N ASP A 218 8.36 -14.06 -0.22
CA ASP A 218 8.63 -15.36 0.38
C ASP A 218 9.77 -16.12 -0.33
N ALA A 219 10.77 -16.56 0.43
CA ALA A 219 12.00 -17.13 -0.11
C ALA A 219 11.76 -18.48 -0.81
N ASP A 220 10.79 -19.27 -0.36
CA ASP A 220 10.45 -20.54 -0.98
C ASP A 220 9.69 -20.34 -2.28
N VAL A 221 8.82 -19.33 -2.34
CA VAL A 221 8.20 -18.88 -3.60
C VAL A 221 9.26 -18.42 -4.60
N VAL A 222 10.22 -17.60 -4.18
CA VAL A 222 11.33 -17.15 -5.04
C VAL A 222 12.13 -18.35 -5.58
N ARG A 223 12.44 -19.32 -4.71
CA ARG A 223 13.19 -20.53 -5.08
C ARG A 223 12.43 -21.38 -6.09
N ASP A 224 11.14 -21.61 -5.85
CA ASP A 224 10.25 -22.38 -6.72
C ASP A 224 10.15 -21.73 -8.10
N LYS A 225 9.74 -20.45 -8.16
CA LYS A 225 9.50 -19.76 -9.43
C LYS A 225 10.76 -19.57 -10.27
N PHE A 226 11.90 -19.30 -9.65
CA PHE A 226 13.16 -19.20 -10.39
C PHE A 226 13.60 -20.54 -10.99
N ASN A 227 13.33 -21.66 -10.31
CA ASN A 227 13.65 -22.99 -10.83
C ASN A 227 12.68 -23.42 -11.93
N TYR A 228 11.43 -22.99 -11.88
CA TYR A 228 10.48 -23.19 -12.97
C TYR A 228 10.92 -22.46 -14.25
N SER A 229 11.60 -21.32 -14.11
CA SER A 229 12.24 -20.59 -15.20
C SER A 229 13.46 -21.30 -15.82
N LYS A 230 13.74 -22.58 -15.50
CA LYS A 230 14.83 -23.38 -16.11
C LYS A 230 14.59 -23.52 -17.63
N GLY A 231 15.16 -22.59 -18.39
CA GLY A 231 15.04 -22.49 -19.85
C GLY A 231 15.03 -21.03 -20.34
N LEU A 232 14.75 -20.07 -19.45
CA LEU A 232 14.82 -18.65 -19.74
C LEU A 232 16.27 -18.14 -19.67
N TYR A 233 16.54 -17.09 -20.46
CA TYR A 233 17.77 -16.30 -20.42
C TYR A 233 18.16 -15.99 -18.97
N ARG A 234 19.42 -16.29 -18.60
CA ARG A 234 19.94 -16.01 -17.26
C ARG A 234 20.78 -14.74 -17.28
N ASP A 235 20.23 -13.67 -16.71
CA ASP A 235 21.01 -12.48 -16.47
C ASP A 235 21.93 -12.66 -15.24
N PRO A 236 23.23 -12.35 -15.33
CA PRO A 236 24.17 -12.48 -14.20
C PRO A 236 23.80 -11.59 -13.00
N THR A 237 23.29 -10.38 -13.24
CA THR A 237 22.94 -9.42 -12.18
C THR A 237 21.70 -9.88 -11.43
N ILE A 238 20.64 -10.25 -12.16
CA ILE A 238 19.41 -10.83 -11.58
C ILE A 238 19.74 -12.10 -10.80
N THR A 239 20.60 -12.97 -11.35
CA THR A 239 21.04 -14.20 -10.68
C THR A 239 21.81 -13.89 -9.39
N ASN A 240 22.68 -12.88 -9.39
CA ASN A 240 23.42 -12.45 -8.21
C ASN A 240 22.50 -11.87 -7.12
N ILE A 241 21.57 -10.98 -7.48
CA ILE A 241 20.58 -10.40 -6.53
C ILE A 241 19.81 -11.52 -5.85
N LYS A 242 19.20 -12.42 -6.64
CA LYS A 242 18.41 -13.54 -6.11
C LYS A 242 19.25 -14.45 -5.21
N THR A 243 20.48 -14.78 -5.62
CA THR A 243 21.33 -15.69 -4.85
C THR A 243 21.70 -15.10 -3.49
N ASN A 244 22.08 -13.83 -3.45
CA ASN A 244 22.37 -13.14 -2.20
C ASN A 244 21.11 -13.01 -1.33
N TYR A 245 19.96 -12.68 -1.93
CA TYR A 245 18.68 -12.63 -1.22
C TYR A 245 18.36 -13.96 -0.52
N LEU A 246 18.42 -15.08 -1.24
CA LEU A 246 18.15 -16.42 -0.67
C LEU A 246 19.18 -16.84 0.40
N GLN A 247 20.37 -16.26 0.38
CA GLN A 247 21.42 -16.49 1.38
C GLN A 247 21.31 -15.52 2.57
N GLY A 248 20.34 -14.59 2.58
CA GLY A 248 20.25 -13.54 3.59
C GLY A 248 21.42 -12.56 3.57
N ARG A 249 22.12 -12.44 2.43
CA ARG A 249 23.25 -11.53 2.24
C ARG A 249 22.79 -10.24 1.56
N PRO A 250 23.30 -9.07 1.95
CA PRO A 250 22.97 -7.83 1.29
C PRO A 250 23.51 -7.82 -0.13
N PHE A 251 22.70 -7.36 -1.08
CA PHE A 251 23.04 -7.25 -2.51
C PHE A 251 22.91 -5.83 -3.06
N CYS A 252 22.35 -4.91 -2.26
CA CYS A 252 22.19 -3.52 -2.62
C CYS A 252 22.41 -2.62 -1.40
N CYS A 253 22.50 -1.32 -1.63
CA CYS A 253 22.54 -0.32 -0.59
C CYS A 253 21.22 -0.31 0.20
N GLU A 254 21.32 -0.37 1.52
CA GLU A 254 20.16 -0.37 2.43
C GLU A 254 19.23 0.85 2.23
N VAL A 255 19.80 1.99 1.80
CA VAL A 255 19.10 3.28 1.73
C VAL A 255 18.50 3.57 0.36
N CYS A 256 19.24 3.25 -0.71
CA CYS A 256 18.94 3.71 -2.06
C CYS A 256 18.97 2.61 -3.12
N GLU A 257 19.05 1.35 -2.68
CA GLU A 257 18.96 0.17 -3.53
C GLU A 257 20.05 0.07 -4.63
N ALA A 258 21.07 0.92 -4.58
CA ALA A 258 22.20 0.87 -5.50
C ALA A 258 22.98 -0.45 -5.36
N LEU A 259 23.29 -1.09 -6.48
CA LEU A 259 23.99 -2.39 -6.51
C LEU A 259 25.51 -2.27 -6.36
N THR A 260 26.06 -1.08 -6.57
CA THR A 260 27.50 -0.78 -6.49
C THR A 260 27.73 0.46 -5.65
N ALA A 261 28.98 0.68 -5.23
CA ALA A 261 29.36 1.91 -4.56
C ALA A 261 29.59 3.05 -5.56
N LYS A 262 29.45 4.30 -5.12
CA LYS A 262 29.68 5.49 -5.98
C LYS A 262 31.09 5.54 -6.57
N GLN A 263 32.08 4.99 -5.86
CA GLN A 263 33.51 5.04 -6.21
C GLN A 263 34.12 3.63 -6.41
N SER A 264 33.31 2.57 -6.39
CA SER A 264 33.81 1.18 -6.41
C SER A 264 32.73 0.22 -6.90
N SER A 265 33.14 -0.87 -7.56
CA SER A 265 32.20 -1.94 -7.96
C SER A 265 31.65 -2.73 -6.78
N LYS A 266 32.25 -2.63 -5.59
CA LYS A 266 31.84 -3.33 -4.37
C LYS A 266 31.19 -2.38 -3.37
N LEU A 267 30.09 -2.83 -2.76
CA LEU A 267 29.41 -2.10 -1.69
C LEU A 267 30.25 -2.09 -0.41
N LEU A 268 30.06 -1.03 0.39
CA LEU A 268 30.66 -0.87 1.70
C LEU A 268 29.85 -1.69 2.71
N MET A 269 30.38 -2.85 3.07
CA MET A 269 29.76 -3.75 4.04
C MET A 269 29.93 -3.22 5.46
N CYS A 270 28.87 -3.26 6.26
CA CYS A 270 29.02 -3.09 7.70
C CYS A 270 29.83 -4.28 8.29
N PRO A 271 30.61 -4.11 9.37
CA PRO A 271 31.33 -5.22 10.00
C PRO A 271 30.45 -6.43 10.38
N CYS A 272 29.16 -6.22 10.66
CA CYS A 272 28.18 -7.28 10.93
C CYS A 272 27.74 -8.08 9.70
N ARG A 273 28.11 -7.63 8.49
CA ARG A 273 27.80 -8.22 7.17
C ARG A 273 26.31 -8.42 6.83
N THR A 274 25.39 -7.91 7.65
CA THR A 274 23.94 -8.02 7.38
C THR A 274 23.41 -6.92 6.47
N ILE A 275 24.14 -5.82 6.34
CA ILE A 275 23.76 -4.65 5.54
C ILE A 275 24.96 -4.10 4.76
N ALA A 276 24.66 -3.38 3.69
CA ALA A 276 25.65 -2.78 2.81
C ALA A 276 25.24 -1.35 2.40
N TYR A 277 26.23 -0.52 2.07
CA TYR A 277 26.02 0.86 1.66
C TYR A 277 26.78 1.19 0.38
N CYS A 278 26.22 2.06 -0.46
CA CYS A 278 26.91 2.55 -1.67
C CYS A 278 27.89 3.71 -1.39
N SER A 279 27.74 4.37 -0.24
CA SER A 279 28.57 5.53 0.15
C SER A 279 28.57 5.73 1.67
N ARG A 280 29.52 6.53 2.16
CA ARG A 280 29.56 6.99 3.54
C ARG A 280 28.34 7.83 3.92
N GLU A 281 27.78 8.58 2.98
CA GLU A 281 26.56 9.38 3.18
C GLU A 281 25.36 8.47 3.50
N CYS A 282 25.14 7.42 2.70
CA CYS A 282 24.07 6.45 2.95
C CYS A 282 24.29 5.72 4.28
N GLN A 283 25.56 5.37 4.59
CA GLN A 283 25.89 4.79 5.88
C GLN A 283 25.49 5.71 7.04
N LEU A 284 25.89 6.99 7.00
CA LEU A 284 25.60 7.95 8.06
C LEU A 284 24.09 8.21 8.20
N TYR A 285 23.37 8.33 7.07
CA TYR A 285 21.92 8.53 7.06
C TYR A 285 21.16 7.40 7.78
N HIS A 286 21.55 6.15 7.53
CA HIS A 286 20.89 4.98 8.13
C HIS A 286 21.48 4.56 9.49
N TRP A 287 22.68 5.06 9.84
CA TRP A 287 23.42 4.60 11.02
C TRP A 287 22.64 4.74 12.32
N GLU A 288 21.85 5.81 12.46
CA GLU A 288 21.03 6.05 13.64
C GLU A 288 20.04 4.91 13.91
N VAL A 289 19.51 4.29 12.86
CA VAL A 289 18.61 3.13 12.94
C VAL A 289 19.38 1.82 13.07
N HIS A 290 20.47 1.66 12.31
CA HIS A 290 21.19 0.39 12.32
C HIS A 290 22.03 0.15 13.58
N LYS A 291 22.62 1.20 14.19
CA LYS A 291 23.57 1.05 15.31
C LYS A 291 22.97 0.28 16.49
N VAL A 292 21.66 0.38 16.69
CA VAL A 292 20.93 -0.34 17.75
C VAL A 292 20.68 -1.82 17.41
N GLN A 293 20.74 -2.20 16.13
CA GLN A 293 20.55 -3.58 15.64
C GLN A 293 21.88 -4.25 15.23
N CYS A 294 22.96 -3.47 15.13
CA CYS A 294 24.26 -3.97 14.69
C CYS A 294 24.82 -4.98 15.68
N LEU A 295 25.07 -6.19 15.21
CA LEU A 295 25.66 -7.25 16.02
C LEU A 295 27.18 -7.10 16.21
N GLY A 296 27.81 -6.08 15.61
CA GLY A 296 29.25 -5.91 15.61
C GLY A 296 29.96 -6.80 14.58
N PRO A 297 31.30 -6.81 14.56
CA PRO A 297 32.08 -7.62 13.63
C PRO A 297 31.80 -9.11 13.81
N LEU A 298 31.75 -9.83 12.70
CA LEU A 298 31.68 -11.30 12.71
C LEU A 298 33.08 -11.90 12.85
N ASN A 299 33.21 -12.98 13.63
CA ASN A 299 34.41 -13.79 13.75
C ASN A 299 34.66 -14.64 12.49
N GLU A 300 35.73 -15.43 12.49
CA GLU A 300 36.10 -16.32 11.37
C GLU A 300 35.01 -17.35 11.01
N ASN A 301 34.16 -17.70 11.97
CA ASN A 301 33.02 -18.60 11.80
C ASN A 301 31.73 -17.89 11.34
N GLY A 302 31.77 -16.56 11.15
CA GLY A 302 30.60 -15.78 10.74
C GLY A 302 29.64 -15.44 11.88
N GLU A 303 30.07 -15.57 13.14
CA GLU A 303 29.27 -15.31 14.34
C GLU A 303 29.67 -13.97 14.96
N SER A 304 28.70 -13.25 15.55
CA SER A 304 29.00 -12.02 16.28
C SER A 304 29.31 -12.29 17.75
N GLU A 305 30.09 -11.42 18.39
CA GLU A 305 30.33 -11.51 19.85
C GLU A 305 29.03 -11.52 20.65
N ALA A 306 27.99 -10.81 20.18
CA ALA A 306 26.68 -10.79 20.82
C ALA A 306 25.97 -12.15 20.74
N LEU A 307 26.04 -12.84 19.60
CA LEU A 307 25.50 -14.20 19.43
C LEU A 307 26.26 -15.20 20.32
N VAL A 308 27.59 -15.16 20.30
CA VAL A 308 28.44 -16.06 21.09
C VAL A 308 28.21 -15.87 22.60
N ARG A 309 28.11 -14.62 23.08
CA ARG A 309 27.80 -14.34 24.50
C ARG A 309 26.37 -14.75 24.88
N GLY A 310 25.40 -14.59 23.99
CA GLY A 310 24.02 -15.03 24.19
C GLY A 310 23.90 -16.56 24.30
N GLU A 311 24.63 -17.29 23.46
CA GLU A 311 24.72 -18.75 23.52
C GLU A 311 25.51 -19.24 24.73
N ALA A 312 26.61 -18.59 25.09
CA ALA A 312 27.36 -18.89 26.31
C ALA A 312 26.48 -18.72 27.57
N LYS A 313 25.63 -17.67 27.62
CA LYS A 313 24.65 -17.48 28.70
C LYS A 313 23.55 -18.54 28.71
N LYS A 314 23.07 -19.00 27.53
CA LYS A 314 22.11 -20.11 27.42
C LYS A 314 22.72 -21.45 27.84
N LYS A 315 24.01 -21.68 27.57
CA LYS A 315 24.77 -22.87 28.00
C LYS A 315 25.10 -22.83 29.50
N ALA A 316 25.34 -21.64 30.05
CA ALA A 316 25.65 -21.43 31.48
C ALA A 316 24.43 -21.47 32.41
N ASN A 317 23.19 -21.40 31.88
CA ASN A 317 21.98 -21.53 32.69
C ASN A 317 20.94 -22.44 32.00
N PRO A 318 20.96 -23.77 32.26
CA PRO A 318 20.10 -24.74 31.57
C PRO A 318 18.60 -24.63 31.90
N SER A 319 18.21 -23.75 32.84
CA SER A 319 16.88 -23.74 33.46
C SER A 319 15.81 -22.93 32.72
N THR A 320 16.13 -22.18 31.66
CA THR A 320 15.10 -21.49 30.86
C THR A 320 14.82 -22.20 29.54
N ARG A 321 14.33 -23.44 29.62
CA ARG A 321 13.60 -24.08 28.52
C ARG A 321 12.10 -23.81 28.71
N LYS A 322 11.66 -22.56 28.51
CA LYS A 322 10.22 -22.28 28.29
C LYS A 322 9.94 -22.35 26.79
N LYS A 323 9.16 -23.37 26.46
CA LYS A 323 8.54 -23.76 25.19
C LYS A 323 8.40 -22.65 24.15
N THR A 324 9.11 -22.80 23.03
CA THR A 324 8.56 -22.47 21.71
C THR A 324 9.08 -23.49 20.72
N GLY A 325 8.16 -24.30 20.17
CA GLY A 325 8.46 -25.16 19.04
C GLY A 325 7.53 -26.37 18.97
N ARG A 326 6.44 -26.25 18.22
CA ARG A 326 6.21 -27.08 17.01
C ARG A 326 4.81 -26.83 16.44
N VAL A 327 4.79 -26.30 15.22
CA VAL A 327 3.88 -26.78 14.18
C VAL A 327 4.38 -28.16 13.75
N LEU A 328 3.46 -29.11 13.60
CA LEU A 328 3.60 -30.32 12.77
C LEU A 328 2.20 -30.75 12.26
N PRO A 329 2.12 -31.55 11.19
CA PRO A 329 1.29 -31.27 10.01
C PRO A 329 0.15 -32.28 9.78
N ASN A 330 -0.64 -31.98 8.75
CA ASN A 330 -1.55 -32.84 7.98
C ASN A 330 -2.73 -33.51 8.70
N GLY A 331 -3.91 -33.33 8.10
CA GLY A 331 -5.13 -34.02 8.49
C GLY A 331 -5.16 -35.47 8.03
N GLN A 332 -5.88 -36.28 8.82
CA GLN A 332 -6.86 -37.23 8.29
C GLN A 332 -7.90 -37.60 9.36
N VAL A 333 -9.12 -37.64 8.86
CA VAL A 333 -10.43 -38.07 9.39
C VAL A 333 -10.38 -39.38 10.17
N VAL A 334 -11.17 -39.52 11.25
CA VAL A 334 -12.27 -40.52 11.45
C VAL A 334 -13.08 -40.08 12.68
N GLY A 335 -14.42 -40.14 12.59
CA GLY A 335 -15.37 -39.55 13.52
C GLY A 335 -15.87 -40.45 14.66
N VAL A 336 -17.17 -40.28 14.93
CA VAL A 336 -18.00 -40.87 16.01
C VAL A 336 -17.83 -40.11 17.34
N GLY A 337 -18.81 -39.50 17.98
CA GLY A 337 -20.26 -39.40 17.76
C GLY A 337 -20.93 -38.99 19.09
N LYS A 338 -22.08 -38.31 18.97
CA LYS A 338 -23.13 -38.01 19.98
C LYS A 338 -22.84 -36.87 20.98
N GLU A 339 -23.57 -35.73 20.97
CA GLU A 339 -25.02 -35.49 21.17
C GLU A 339 -25.49 -35.92 22.58
N ASP A 340 -25.71 -34.99 23.52
CA ASP A 340 -27.01 -34.30 23.74
C ASP A 340 -27.20 -33.74 25.18
N ALA A 341 -28.14 -32.78 25.25
CA ALA A 341 -28.99 -32.31 26.36
C ALA A 341 -28.40 -31.27 27.36
N GLU A 342 -28.90 -30.01 27.38
CA GLU A 342 -30.18 -29.50 27.96
C GLU A 342 -30.16 -29.52 29.51
N GLU A 343 -30.74 -28.61 30.30
CA GLU A 343 -31.40 -27.28 30.22
C GLU A 343 -31.67 -26.88 31.71
N GLU A 344 -32.03 -25.62 31.96
CA GLU A 344 -32.76 -25.12 33.16
C GLU A 344 -32.02 -25.09 34.53
N ALA A 345 -32.24 -24.14 35.45
CA ALA A 345 -32.99 -22.90 35.55
C ALA A 345 -32.54 -22.16 36.84
N ALA A 346 -32.75 -20.84 36.91
CA ALA A 346 -33.41 -20.13 38.03
C ALA A 346 -32.98 -18.66 38.14
N GLU A 347 -33.88 -17.77 37.72
CA GLU A 347 -33.96 -16.36 38.12
C GLU A 347 -34.43 -16.22 39.59
N GLY A 348 -34.14 -15.07 40.22
CA GLY A 348 -34.67 -14.76 41.56
C GLY A 348 -34.30 -13.39 42.16
N ALA A 349 -34.85 -12.32 41.60
CA ALA A 349 -35.38 -11.11 42.25
C ALA A 349 -34.61 -10.32 43.36
N VAL A 350 -34.21 -9.10 42.97
CA VAL A 350 -34.49 -7.76 43.56
C VAL A 350 -35.08 -7.64 44.99
N LYS A 351 -34.47 -6.77 45.81
CA LYS A 351 -35.08 -5.72 46.68
C LYS A 351 -33.96 -4.87 47.35
N THR A 352 -33.75 -3.62 46.94
CA THR A 352 -34.21 -2.36 47.59
C THR A 352 -34.00 -2.24 49.11
N GLY A 353 -33.28 -1.19 49.56
CA GLY A 353 -33.17 -0.83 50.98
C GLY A 353 -32.27 0.39 51.25
N LYS A 354 -32.88 1.51 51.65
CA LYS A 354 -32.34 2.87 51.84
C LYS A 354 -31.51 3.07 53.14
N SER A 355 -30.77 4.19 53.14
CA SER A 355 -30.41 5.09 54.28
C SER A 355 -29.27 4.64 55.21
N GLY A 356 -28.40 5.50 55.76
CA GLY A 356 -28.29 6.96 55.74
C GLY A 356 -27.08 7.45 56.57
N LYS A 357 -26.67 8.70 56.27
CA LYS A 357 -25.91 9.71 57.05
C LYS A 357 -25.08 9.32 58.30
N LYS A 358 -23.81 9.73 58.28
CA LYS A 358 -23.09 10.65 59.22
C LYS A 358 -21.62 10.71 58.73
N GLY A 359 -20.90 11.82 58.57
CA GLY A 359 -21.02 13.18 59.07
C GLY A 359 -19.83 13.53 59.97
N LYS A 360 -18.76 14.15 59.42
CA LYS A 360 -17.79 15.12 60.03
C LYS A 360 -16.61 15.32 59.05
N LYS A 361 -16.50 16.43 58.30
CA LYS A 361 -15.93 17.76 58.68
C LYS A 361 -14.65 17.62 59.54
N GLY A 362 -13.49 18.15 59.19
CA GLY A 362 -13.10 19.08 58.13
C GLY A 362 -11.92 19.96 58.57
N LYS A 363 -11.47 20.83 57.65
CA LYS A 363 -10.48 21.92 57.78
C LYS A 363 -9.01 21.47 57.66
N GLY A 364 -8.19 21.91 56.71
CA GLY A 364 -8.28 23.04 55.78
C GLY A 364 -7.34 24.16 56.22
N LYS A 365 -6.38 24.53 55.36
CA LYS A 365 -6.18 25.90 54.83
C LYS A 365 -4.84 25.98 54.09
N LYS A 366 -4.93 26.59 52.91
CA LYS A 366 -3.83 26.99 52.03
C LYS A 366 -3.54 28.48 52.27
N LYS A 367 -2.28 28.83 51.98
CA LYS A 367 -1.72 30.16 51.65
C LYS A 367 -1.36 31.09 52.80
N LYS A 368 -0.06 31.44 52.84
CA LYS A 368 0.37 32.81 52.57
C LYS A 368 0.96 32.84 51.17
#